data_AF-A0A8H7W3K1-F1
#
_entry.id   AF-A0A8H7W3K1-F1
#
_cell.length_a   1.000
_cell.length_b   1.000
_cell.length_c   1.000
_cell.angle_alpha   90.00
_cell.angle_beta   90.00
_cell.angle_gamma   90.00
#
_symmetry.space_group_name_H-M   'P 1'
#
loop_
_entity.id
_entity.type
_entity.pdbx_description
1 polymer ?
#
loop_
_entity_poly.entity_id
_entity_poly.type
_entity_poly.pdbx_seq_one_letter_code
_entity_poly.pdbx_strand_id
1 'polypeptide(L)'
;MKSTNQFVDNNSHHITSSYTNSYYYNTNDDQYDSKPPPLTIDHYADTRNSLIVPSPASIPSPITPGNSEDDIENLVQQGIMFHEKGQLEKATSLFRIAAEKENPLGMFLYGVSLRHGWGCKTNEHVAFQYLQKAAEHAVEDLANITNTVNTSASKGELIMAIYELGVSFRHGWGCRKNKESAVQFFKIAADLGDPDAQNDLGHCYYQGQGVKKDLGLAAKYYRKADKQGQGIMGNSWIWKTKYDPK
;
A
#
# COMPACT_ATOMS: atom_id res chain seq x y z
N MET A 1 24.20 -14.03 38.71
CA MET A 1 22.82 -13.55 38.53
C MET A 1 22.85 -12.11 38.06
N LYS A 2 22.57 -11.86 36.78
CA LYS A 2 22.06 -10.59 36.26
C LYS A 2 21.39 -10.90 34.91
N SER A 3 20.14 -10.48 34.81
CA SER A 3 19.09 -10.99 33.93
C SER A 3 19.35 -10.82 32.44
N THR A 4 19.07 -11.89 31.71
CA THR A 4 18.66 -11.88 30.30
C THR A 4 17.28 -11.23 30.21
N ASN A 5 17.20 -10.01 29.68
CA ASN A 5 15.91 -9.48 29.21
C ASN A 5 15.74 -9.95 27.76
N GLN A 6 14.93 -10.99 27.59
CA GLN A 6 14.27 -11.30 26.33
C GLN A 6 13.35 -10.11 25.99
N PHE A 7 13.74 -9.32 24.98
CA PHE A 7 12.78 -8.45 24.32
C PHE A 7 12.00 -9.32 23.33
N VAL A 8 10.69 -9.24 23.48
CA VAL A 8 9.67 -9.99 22.75
C VAL A 8 9.71 -9.56 21.28
N ASP A 9 9.89 -10.54 20.38
CA ASP A 9 9.75 -10.37 18.94
C ASP A 9 8.30 -10.01 18.61
N ASN A 10 8.00 -8.72 18.44
CA ASN A 10 6.77 -8.27 17.79
C ASN A 10 6.98 -8.31 16.27
N ASN A 11 7.10 -9.53 15.73
CA ASN A 11 7.13 -9.75 14.28
C ASN A 11 5.68 -9.89 13.80
N SER A 12 5.01 -8.75 13.59
CA SER A 12 3.75 -8.72 12.85
C SER A 12 4.07 -9.09 11.40
N HIS A 13 3.87 -10.36 11.05
CA HIS A 13 4.00 -10.84 9.68
C HIS A 13 2.87 -10.24 8.83
N HIS A 14 3.10 -9.03 8.30
CA HIS A 14 2.18 -8.42 7.34
C HIS A 14 2.18 -9.26 6.05
N ILE A 15 0.98 -9.64 5.60
CA ILE A 15 0.74 -10.54 4.47
C ILE A 15 1.46 -10.08 3.18
N THR A 16 1.67 -8.77 3.05
CA THR A 16 2.29 -8.12 1.88
C THR A 16 3.82 -7.94 2.00
N SER A 17 4.39 -8.05 3.21
CA SER A 17 5.83 -7.80 3.45
C SER A 17 6.74 -8.83 2.74
N SER A 18 6.23 -10.02 2.45
CA SER A 18 6.94 -11.03 1.65
C SER A 18 6.97 -10.73 0.15
N TYR A 19 6.18 -9.76 -0.35
CA TYR A 19 6.02 -9.50 -1.79
C TYR A 19 6.60 -8.16 -2.26
N THR A 20 6.81 -7.19 -1.35
CA THR A 20 7.43 -5.88 -1.70
C THR A 20 8.94 -5.98 -1.96
N ASN A 21 9.59 -7.07 -1.52
CA ASN A 21 11.04 -7.27 -1.62
C ASN A 21 11.58 -7.57 -3.05
N SER A 22 10.74 -7.55 -4.08
CA SER A 22 11.15 -7.91 -5.46
C SER A 22 11.50 -6.74 -6.38
N TYR A 23 11.39 -5.48 -5.94
CA TYR A 23 11.59 -4.29 -6.80
C TYR A 23 12.94 -3.58 -6.65
N TYR A 24 14.00 -4.29 -6.27
CA TYR A 24 15.35 -3.72 -6.30
C TYR A 24 15.93 -3.72 -7.73
N TYR A 25 15.94 -2.51 -8.30
CA TYR A 25 16.72 -2.07 -9.48
C TYR A 25 16.45 -2.80 -10.80
N ASN A 26 15.51 -2.25 -11.59
CA ASN A 26 15.66 -2.29 -13.04
C ASN A 26 15.53 -0.86 -13.60
N THR A 27 16.66 -0.30 -13.99
CA THR A 27 16.80 0.99 -14.66
C THR A 27 16.45 0.80 -16.13
N ASN A 28 15.37 1.44 -16.61
CA ASN A 28 15.20 2.02 -17.95
C ASN A 28 13.70 2.28 -18.17
N ASP A 29 13.30 3.55 -18.18
CA ASP A 29 12.36 4.08 -19.20
C ASP A 29 12.00 5.55 -18.90
N ASP A 30 12.54 6.40 -19.77
CA ASP A 30 12.27 7.82 -19.91
C ASP A 30 11.07 8.07 -20.83
N GLN A 31 10.29 9.09 -20.46
CA GLN A 31 9.75 10.17 -21.29
C GLN A 31 8.25 10.48 -21.14
N TYR A 32 8.05 11.80 -21.18
CA TYR A 32 6.86 12.66 -21.32
C TYR A 32 6.10 13.08 -20.06
N ASP A 33 6.28 14.38 -19.81
CA ASP A 33 5.86 15.24 -18.72
C ASP A 33 4.72 16.11 -19.25
N SER A 34 3.57 16.08 -18.58
CA SER A 34 2.50 17.06 -18.78
C SER A 34 1.85 17.37 -17.44
N LYS A 35 1.83 18.66 -17.13
CA LYS A 35 1.42 19.30 -15.88
C LYS A 35 0.11 18.74 -15.28
N PRO A 36 0.03 18.51 -13.96
CA PRO A 36 -1.12 17.89 -13.30
C PRO A 36 -2.36 18.82 -13.28
N PRO A 37 -3.60 18.27 -13.30
CA PRO A 37 -4.77 19.01 -12.85
C PRO A 37 -4.75 19.15 -11.31
N PRO A 38 -5.40 20.21 -10.76
CA PRO A 38 -5.43 20.44 -9.31
C PRO A 38 -6.22 19.34 -8.57
N LEU A 39 -5.82 19.12 -7.31
CA LEU A 39 -6.57 18.32 -6.34
C LEU A 39 -7.85 19.06 -5.95
N THR A 40 -8.88 18.99 -6.79
CA THR A 40 -10.25 19.35 -6.42
C THR A 40 -11.11 18.10 -6.60
N ILE A 41 -11.93 17.82 -5.58
CA ILE A 41 -12.85 16.67 -5.43
C ILE A 41 -13.80 16.47 -6.63
N ASP A 42 -13.91 17.45 -7.53
CA ASP A 42 -14.96 17.53 -8.55
C ASP A 42 -14.63 16.95 -9.94
N HIS A 43 -13.53 16.19 -10.13
CA HIS A 43 -13.15 15.69 -11.48
C HIS A 43 -13.10 14.17 -11.68
N TYR A 44 -13.49 13.37 -10.69
CA TYR A 44 -13.63 11.91 -10.85
C TYR A 44 -15.06 11.39 -10.60
N ALA A 45 -16.05 12.29 -10.58
CA ALA A 45 -17.44 11.95 -10.33
C ALA A 45 -18.17 11.26 -11.51
N ASP A 46 -17.53 11.10 -12.68
CA ASP A 46 -18.25 10.82 -13.93
C ASP A 46 -18.23 9.35 -14.42
N THR A 47 -17.94 8.39 -13.55
CA THR A 47 -18.11 6.95 -13.87
C THR A 47 -19.03 6.23 -12.88
N ARG A 48 -20.07 6.91 -12.40
CA ARG A 48 -21.18 6.27 -11.65
C ARG A 48 -22.10 5.41 -12.52
N ASN A 49 -21.85 5.28 -13.82
CA ASN A 49 -22.64 4.43 -14.70
C ASN A 49 -21.76 3.51 -15.55
N SER A 50 -22.11 2.22 -15.54
CA SER A 50 -21.55 1.10 -16.30
C SER A 50 -20.38 0.29 -15.70
N LEU A 51 -20.50 -0.10 -14.42
CA LEU A 51 -19.84 -1.32 -13.94
C LEU A 51 -20.56 -2.55 -14.52
N ILE A 52 -20.16 -2.99 -15.71
CA ILE A 52 -20.49 -4.34 -16.18
C ILE A 52 -19.50 -5.30 -15.52
N VAL A 53 -19.90 -5.81 -14.35
CA VAL A 53 -19.25 -6.93 -13.66
C VAL A 53 -19.51 -8.24 -14.42
N PRO A 54 -18.49 -9.06 -14.73
CA PRO A 54 -18.72 -10.40 -15.27
C PRO A 54 -19.34 -11.33 -14.21
N SER A 55 -20.40 -12.06 -14.57
CA SER A 55 -21.12 -13.07 -13.76
C SER A 55 -20.50 -14.48 -13.94
N PRO A 56 -20.80 -15.52 -13.12
CA PRO A 56 -19.80 -16.34 -12.43
C PRO A 56 -19.68 -17.77 -12.99
N ALA A 57 -18.54 -18.43 -12.72
CA ALA A 57 -18.45 -19.89 -12.76
C ALA A 57 -18.67 -20.44 -11.34
N SER A 58 -19.66 -21.32 -11.21
CA SER A 58 -20.19 -22.01 -10.03
C SER A 58 -19.27 -22.16 -8.81
N ILE A 59 -19.57 -21.42 -7.73
CA ILE A 59 -19.00 -21.58 -6.38
C ILE A 59 -20.17 -21.92 -5.42
N PRO A 60 -20.00 -22.81 -4.43
CA PRO A 60 -21.04 -23.13 -3.45
C PRO A 60 -21.50 -21.89 -2.67
N SER A 61 -22.78 -21.85 -2.30
CA SER A 61 -23.44 -20.72 -1.65
C SER A 61 -22.64 -20.12 -0.47
N PRO A 62 -22.54 -18.79 -0.37
CA PRO A 62 -21.90 -18.13 0.76
C PRO A 62 -22.66 -18.43 2.06
N ILE A 63 -21.92 -18.73 3.12
CA ILE A 63 -22.41 -18.64 4.50
C ILE A 63 -22.88 -17.20 4.66
N THR A 64 -24.17 -16.94 4.88
CA THR A 64 -24.70 -15.57 5.05
C THR A 64 -24.22 -15.03 6.41
N PRO A 65 -23.23 -14.13 6.47
CA PRO A 65 -22.87 -13.48 7.73
C PRO A 65 -23.89 -12.36 7.96
N GLY A 66 -24.21 -12.05 9.21
CA GLY A 66 -25.03 -10.87 9.52
C GLY A 66 -24.38 -9.58 8.98
N ASN A 67 -25.15 -8.50 8.94
CA ASN A 67 -24.63 -7.18 8.53
C ASN A 67 -23.96 -6.43 9.70
N SER A 68 -23.52 -7.11 10.76
CA SER A 68 -22.82 -6.45 11.87
C SER A 68 -21.35 -6.17 11.49
N GLU A 69 -20.75 -5.13 12.06
CA GLU A 69 -19.32 -4.83 11.86
C GLU A 69 -18.43 -6.02 12.28
N ASP A 70 -18.79 -6.69 13.37
CA ASP A 70 -18.12 -7.90 13.87
C ASP A 70 -18.13 -9.04 12.84
N ASP A 71 -19.22 -9.19 12.08
CA ASP A 71 -19.30 -10.19 11.00
C ASP A 71 -18.33 -9.87 9.86
N ILE A 72 -18.06 -8.59 9.60
CA ILE A 72 -17.18 -8.13 8.52
C ILE A 72 -15.71 -8.29 8.90
N GLU A 73 -15.34 -7.92 10.13
CA GLU A 73 -13.98 -8.15 10.63
C GLU A 73 -13.61 -9.64 10.63
N ASN A 74 -14.57 -10.49 10.99
CA ASN A 74 -14.40 -11.94 10.93
C ASN A 74 -14.17 -12.45 9.49
N LEU A 75 -14.82 -11.87 8.47
CA LEU A 75 -14.55 -12.22 7.07
C LEU A 75 -13.10 -11.94 6.68
N VAL A 76 -12.58 -10.77 7.07
CA VAL A 76 -11.20 -10.38 6.79
C VAL A 76 -10.24 -11.34 7.48
N GLN A 77 -10.42 -11.59 8.78
CA GLN A 77 -9.57 -12.53 9.54
C GLN A 77 -9.57 -13.94 8.93
N GLN A 78 -10.73 -14.46 8.55
CA GLN A 78 -10.82 -15.76 7.86
C GLN A 78 -10.09 -15.74 6.50
N GLY A 79 -10.21 -14.65 5.74
CA GLY A 79 -9.49 -14.46 4.48
C GLY A 79 -7.98 -14.53 4.68
N ILE A 80 -7.46 -13.86 5.70
CA ILE A 80 -6.03 -13.89 6.09
C ILE A 80 -5.61 -15.32 6.42
N MET A 81 -6.37 -16.04 7.24
CA MET A 81 -6.08 -17.43 7.58
C MET A 81 -6.07 -18.35 6.35
N PHE A 82 -6.95 -18.13 5.38
CA PHE A 82 -6.92 -18.90 4.13
C PHE A 82 -5.70 -18.55 3.28
N HIS A 83 -5.31 -17.27 3.24
CA HIS A 83 -4.12 -16.82 2.53
C HIS A 83 -2.85 -17.48 3.09
N GLU A 84 -2.67 -17.49 4.41
CA GLU A 84 -1.55 -18.14 5.09
C GLU A 84 -1.49 -19.66 4.85
N LYS A 85 -2.66 -20.28 4.65
CA LYS A 85 -2.77 -21.71 4.28
C LYS A 85 -2.59 -21.97 2.78
N GLY A 86 -2.29 -20.95 1.98
CA GLY A 86 -2.14 -21.04 0.52
C GLY A 86 -3.45 -21.24 -0.24
N GLN A 87 -4.61 -21.08 0.40
CA GLN A 87 -5.93 -21.22 -0.22
C GLN A 87 -6.38 -19.87 -0.81
N LEU A 88 -5.65 -19.40 -1.82
CA LEU A 88 -5.73 -18.03 -2.31
C LEU A 88 -7.11 -17.68 -2.90
N GLU A 89 -7.79 -18.60 -3.57
CA GLU A 89 -9.12 -18.35 -4.14
C GLU A 89 -10.15 -18.06 -3.04
N LYS A 90 -10.08 -18.80 -1.92
CA LYS A 90 -10.97 -18.59 -0.77
C LYS A 90 -10.66 -17.28 -0.07
N ALA A 91 -9.37 -17.00 0.12
CA ALA A 91 -8.90 -15.75 0.72
C ALA A 91 -9.42 -14.54 -0.07
N THR A 92 -9.16 -14.52 -1.37
CA THR A 92 -9.57 -13.43 -2.27
C THR A 92 -11.09 -13.30 -2.36
N SER A 93 -11.84 -14.41 -2.31
CA SER A 93 -13.30 -14.34 -2.25
C SER A 93 -13.79 -13.65 -0.98
N LEU A 94 -13.17 -13.92 0.18
CA LEU A 94 -13.55 -13.27 1.44
C LEU A 94 -13.15 -11.79 1.46
N PHE A 95 -11.96 -11.46 0.96
CA PHE A 95 -11.53 -10.07 0.81
C PHE A 95 -12.47 -9.28 -0.10
N ARG A 96 -12.93 -9.87 -1.21
CA ARG A 96 -13.95 -9.26 -2.08
C ARG A 96 -15.23 -8.94 -1.32
N ILE A 97 -15.77 -9.91 -0.57
CA ILE A 97 -17.02 -9.71 0.19
C ILE A 97 -16.84 -8.62 1.24
N ALA A 98 -15.71 -8.59 1.94
CA ALA A 98 -15.40 -7.52 2.90
C ALA A 98 -15.27 -6.15 2.21
N ALA A 99 -14.61 -6.09 1.04
CA ALA A 99 -14.47 -4.88 0.24
C ALA A 99 -15.82 -4.33 -0.27
N GLU A 100 -16.72 -5.22 -0.71
CA GLU A 100 -18.09 -4.88 -1.13
C GLU A 100 -18.95 -4.35 0.03
N LYS A 101 -18.59 -4.69 1.26
CA LYS A 101 -19.20 -4.16 2.50
C LYS A 101 -18.46 -2.93 3.04
N GLU A 102 -17.67 -2.28 2.20
CA GLU A 102 -16.95 -1.04 2.50
C GLU A 102 -15.89 -1.15 3.61
N ASN A 103 -15.41 -2.37 3.92
CA ASN A 103 -14.32 -2.52 4.89
C ASN A 103 -12.98 -2.07 4.27
N PRO A 104 -12.26 -1.09 4.86
CA PRO A 104 -11.03 -0.55 4.28
C PRO A 104 -9.92 -1.58 4.09
N LEU A 105 -9.76 -2.50 5.06
CA LEU A 105 -8.77 -3.57 4.99
C LEU A 105 -9.16 -4.62 3.93
N GLY A 106 -10.44 -4.96 3.83
CA GLY A 106 -10.99 -5.79 2.77
C GLY A 106 -10.73 -5.20 1.39
N MET A 107 -10.97 -3.90 1.21
CA MET A 107 -10.66 -3.18 -0.04
C MET A 107 -9.17 -3.25 -0.38
N PHE A 108 -8.29 -2.98 0.59
CA PHE A 108 -6.85 -3.07 0.40
C PHE A 108 -6.44 -4.48 -0.06
N LEU A 109 -6.79 -5.51 0.72
CA LEU A 109 -6.39 -6.89 0.45
C LEU A 109 -6.96 -7.40 -0.88
N TYR A 110 -8.20 -7.05 -1.21
CA TYR A 110 -8.78 -7.40 -2.50
C TYR A 110 -8.10 -6.68 -3.67
N GLY A 111 -7.78 -5.39 -3.49
CA GLY A 111 -7.03 -4.61 -4.48
C GLY A 111 -5.65 -5.21 -4.76
N VAL A 112 -4.91 -5.61 -3.72
CA VAL A 112 -3.62 -6.31 -3.85
C VAL A 112 -3.79 -7.67 -4.52
N SER A 113 -4.81 -8.46 -4.15
CA SER A 113 -5.10 -9.74 -4.82
C SER A 113 -5.32 -9.57 -6.33
N LEU A 114 -6.09 -8.56 -6.75
CA LEU A 114 -6.34 -8.27 -8.17
C LEU A 114 -5.09 -7.78 -8.91
N ARG A 115 -4.18 -7.09 -8.22
CA ARG A 115 -2.91 -6.64 -8.80
C ARG A 115 -1.99 -7.82 -9.10
N HIS A 116 -1.82 -8.70 -8.12
CA HIS A 116 -0.85 -9.80 -8.20
C HIS A 116 -1.44 -11.12 -8.70
N GLY A 117 -2.76 -11.21 -8.87
CA GLY A 117 -3.44 -12.41 -9.33
C GLY A 117 -3.56 -13.48 -8.23
N TRP A 118 -3.68 -13.09 -6.98
CA TRP A 118 -3.85 -14.04 -5.87
C TRP A 118 -5.24 -14.67 -5.93
N GLY A 119 -5.32 -15.95 -6.29
CA GLY A 119 -6.59 -16.68 -6.36
C GLY A 119 -7.63 -16.09 -7.30
N CYS A 120 -7.22 -15.21 -8.23
CA CYS A 120 -8.11 -14.55 -9.19
C CYS A 120 -7.33 -14.09 -10.43
N LYS A 121 -8.04 -13.76 -11.51
CA LYS A 121 -7.45 -13.13 -12.68
C LYS A 121 -7.03 -11.69 -12.34
N THR A 122 -5.87 -11.28 -12.81
CA THR A 122 -5.39 -9.91 -12.62
C THR A 122 -6.34 -8.87 -13.24
N ASN A 123 -6.51 -7.76 -12.54
CA ASN A 123 -7.28 -6.61 -13.01
C ASN A 123 -6.72 -5.32 -12.39
N GLU A 124 -5.73 -4.72 -13.05
CA GLU A 124 -5.04 -3.54 -12.53
C GLU A 124 -5.96 -2.34 -12.35
N HIS A 125 -6.95 -2.17 -13.22
CA HIS A 125 -7.89 -1.04 -13.14
C HIS A 125 -8.77 -1.13 -11.90
N VAL A 126 -9.37 -2.30 -11.66
CA VAL A 126 -10.20 -2.52 -10.46
C VAL A 126 -9.33 -2.54 -9.20
N ALA A 127 -8.11 -3.10 -9.28
CA ALA A 127 -7.15 -3.04 -8.20
C ALA A 127 -6.86 -1.59 -7.78
N PHE A 128 -6.58 -0.71 -8.74
CA PHE A 128 -6.33 0.70 -8.49
C PHE A 128 -7.51 1.37 -7.78
N GLN A 129 -8.74 1.11 -8.23
CA GLN A 129 -9.94 1.67 -7.62
C GLN A 129 -10.12 1.23 -6.15
N TYR A 130 -9.92 -0.04 -5.83
CA TYR A 130 -10.06 -0.52 -4.45
C TYR A 130 -8.94 -0.02 -3.54
N LEU A 131 -7.70 0.06 -4.05
CA LEU A 131 -6.58 0.65 -3.31
C LEU A 131 -6.79 2.14 -3.06
N GLN A 132 -7.36 2.85 -4.03
CA GLN A 132 -7.75 4.25 -3.86
C GLN A 132 -8.78 4.41 -2.75
N LYS A 133 -9.88 3.66 -2.79
CA LYS A 133 -10.92 3.71 -1.75
C LYS A 133 -10.36 3.36 -0.37
N ALA A 134 -9.52 2.33 -0.27
CA ALA A 134 -8.86 1.97 0.98
C ALA A 134 -8.00 3.13 1.54
N ALA A 135 -7.23 3.79 0.68
CA ALA A 135 -6.41 4.93 1.07
C ALA A 135 -7.25 6.16 1.48
N GLU A 136 -8.41 6.40 0.85
CA GLU A 136 -9.32 7.49 1.21
C GLU A 136 -9.84 7.33 2.65
N HIS A 137 -10.26 6.12 3.03
CA HIS A 137 -10.62 5.82 4.42
C HIS A 137 -9.46 6.08 5.40
N ALA A 138 -8.23 5.73 5.00
CA ALA A 138 -7.04 5.98 5.82
C ALA A 138 -6.77 7.47 6.05
N VAL A 139 -7.00 8.31 5.03
CA VAL A 139 -6.79 9.76 5.11
C VAL A 139 -7.87 10.45 5.95
N GLU A 140 -9.13 10.01 5.85
CA GLU A 140 -10.21 10.48 6.73
C GLU A 140 -9.90 10.18 8.20
N ASP A 141 -9.40 8.99 8.52
CA ASP A 141 -8.99 8.60 9.88
C ASP A 141 -7.76 9.37 10.38
N LEU A 142 -6.81 9.66 9.49
CA LEU A 142 -5.62 10.47 9.80
C LEU A 142 -5.94 11.96 9.98
N ALA A 143 -6.99 12.46 9.33
CA ALA A 143 -7.46 13.84 9.49
C ALA A 143 -8.32 14.01 10.74
N ASN A 144 -9.08 12.97 11.12
CA ASN A 144 -10.02 12.97 12.25
C ASN A 144 -9.37 12.47 13.55
N ILE A 145 -8.14 12.88 13.90
CA ILE A 145 -7.40 12.42 15.08
C ILE A 145 -8.21 12.60 16.39
N THR A 146 -9.05 11.61 16.68
CA THR A 146 -9.69 11.28 17.96
C THR A 146 -9.59 9.77 18.10
N ASN A 147 -8.41 9.28 18.51
CA ASN A 147 -8.12 8.09 19.34
C ASN A 147 -9.00 6.80 19.25
N THR A 148 -9.79 6.57 18.20
CA THR A 148 -10.87 5.57 18.25
C THR A 148 -10.92 4.64 17.04
N VAL A 149 -9.77 4.28 16.49
CA VAL A 149 -9.62 2.99 15.79
C VAL A 149 -8.31 2.35 16.26
N ASN A 150 -8.37 1.76 17.45
CA ASN A 150 -7.29 1.04 18.11
C ASN A 150 -7.21 -0.42 17.61
N THR A 151 -6.84 -0.60 16.35
CA THR A 151 -6.23 -1.85 15.89
C THR A 151 -4.99 -1.49 15.07
N SER A 152 -3.82 -1.65 15.69
CA SER A 152 -2.52 -1.27 15.11
C SER A 152 -2.21 -1.97 13.79
N ALA A 153 -2.82 -3.14 13.54
CA ALA A 153 -2.73 -3.85 12.27
C ALA A 153 -3.32 -2.99 11.15
N SER A 154 -4.61 -2.67 11.20
CA SER A 154 -5.36 -1.92 10.18
C SER A 154 -4.64 -0.64 9.73
N LYS A 155 -3.99 0.08 10.65
CA LYS A 155 -3.23 1.29 10.31
C LYS A 155 -2.03 0.99 9.39
N GLY A 156 -1.28 -0.07 9.66
CA GLY A 156 -0.13 -0.48 8.84
C GLY A 156 -0.54 -0.89 7.43
N GLU A 157 -1.60 -1.70 7.30
CA GLU A 157 -2.11 -2.12 5.99
C GLU A 157 -2.72 -0.95 5.20
N LEU A 158 -3.35 0.02 5.87
CA LEU A 158 -3.86 1.22 5.22
C LEU A 158 -2.75 2.16 4.74
N ILE A 159 -1.64 2.27 5.49
CA ILE A 159 -0.44 2.97 5.01
C ILE A 159 0.13 2.26 3.77
N MET A 160 0.11 0.92 3.76
CA MET A 160 0.51 0.13 2.60
C MET A 160 -0.36 0.42 1.36
N ALA A 161 -1.66 0.65 1.53
CA ALA A 161 -2.55 1.05 0.43
C ALA A 161 -2.09 2.38 -0.22
N ILE A 162 -1.68 3.36 0.60
CA ILE A 162 -1.13 4.64 0.15
C ILE A 162 0.18 4.41 -0.63
N TYR A 163 1.07 3.55 -0.11
CA TYR A 163 2.30 3.18 -0.81
C TYR A 163 2.02 2.52 -2.17
N GLU A 164 1.09 1.56 -2.21
CA GLU A 164 0.70 0.84 -3.43
C GLU A 164 0.10 1.76 -4.50
N LEU A 165 -0.59 2.85 -4.11
CA LEU A 165 -0.99 3.90 -5.05
C LEU A 165 0.22 4.60 -5.67
N GLY A 166 1.23 4.92 -4.85
CA GLY A 166 2.50 5.47 -5.34
C GLY A 166 3.15 4.56 -6.39
N VAL A 167 3.20 3.26 -6.13
CA VAL A 167 3.70 2.26 -7.07
C VAL A 167 2.84 2.21 -8.34
N SER A 168 1.51 2.29 -8.20
CA SER A 168 0.58 2.33 -9.34
C SER A 168 0.88 3.50 -10.28
N PHE A 169 1.03 4.70 -9.74
CA PHE A 169 1.36 5.88 -10.52
C PHE A 169 2.77 5.81 -11.12
N ARG A 170 3.74 5.21 -10.41
CA ARG A 170 5.10 5.03 -10.95
C ARG A 170 5.09 4.13 -12.19
N HIS A 171 4.27 3.07 -12.21
CA HIS A 171 4.26 2.08 -13.28
C HIS A 171 3.10 2.22 -14.29
N GLY A 172 2.07 2.99 -13.97
CA GLY A 172 0.84 3.08 -14.76
C GLY A 172 -0.10 1.89 -14.59
N TRP A 173 -0.11 1.24 -13.41
CA TRP A 173 -0.98 0.10 -13.15
C TRP A 173 -2.40 0.57 -12.84
N GLY A 174 -3.32 0.29 -13.77
CA GLY A 174 -4.73 0.69 -13.65
C GLY A 174 -5.00 2.20 -13.79
N CYS A 175 -3.95 3.00 -13.95
CA CYS A 175 -4.00 4.46 -14.10
C CYS A 175 -2.93 4.96 -15.08
N ARG A 176 -2.95 6.25 -15.42
CA ARG A 176 -1.86 6.84 -16.22
C ARG A 176 -0.61 7.01 -15.35
N LYS A 177 0.54 6.59 -15.88
CA LYS A 177 1.85 6.80 -15.25
C LYS A 177 2.09 8.28 -14.95
N ASN A 178 2.48 8.59 -13.72
CA ASN A 178 2.75 9.94 -13.24
C ASN A 178 3.77 9.89 -12.09
N LYS A 179 4.99 10.37 -12.32
CA LYS A 179 6.09 10.27 -11.35
C LYS A 179 5.89 11.24 -10.18
N GLU A 180 5.30 12.40 -10.43
CA GLU A 180 5.01 13.44 -9.43
C GLU A 180 3.96 12.94 -8.43
N SER A 181 2.86 12.35 -8.92
CA SER A 181 1.85 11.69 -8.10
C SER A 181 2.46 10.55 -7.29
N ALA A 182 3.29 9.71 -7.92
CA ALA A 182 3.98 8.64 -7.20
C ALA A 182 4.78 9.18 -5.99
N VAL A 183 5.55 10.26 -6.20
CA VAL A 183 6.30 10.88 -5.10
C VAL A 183 5.40 11.46 -4.02
N GLN A 184 4.24 12.05 -4.37
CA GLN A 184 3.30 12.54 -3.36
C GLN A 184 2.80 11.41 -2.45
N PHE A 185 2.39 10.29 -3.03
CA PHE A 185 1.93 9.13 -2.27
C PHE A 185 3.06 8.48 -1.46
N PHE A 186 4.26 8.31 -2.03
CA PHE A 186 5.42 7.83 -1.29
C PHE A 186 5.77 8.74 -0.12
N LYS A 187 5.65 10.06 -0.28
CA LYS A 187 5.88 11.01 0.81
C LYS A 187 4.88 10.83 1.95
N ILE A 188 3.60 10.68 1.64
CA ILE A 188 2.56 10.45 2.66
C ILE A 188 2.88 9.16 3.43
N ALA A 189 3.07 8.03 2.74
CA ALA A 189 3.37 6.75 3.38
C ALA A 189 4.69 6.77 4.17
N ALA A 190 5.74 7.39 3.62
CA ALA A 190 7.04 7.52 4.28
C ALA A 190 6.99 8.36 5.55
N ASP A 191 6.19 9.43 5.56
CA ASP A 191 5.98 10.29 6.73
C ASP A 191 5.08 9.60 7.78
N LEU A 192 4.23 8.66 7.36
CA LEU A 192 3.46 7.76 8.24
C LEU A 192 4.27 6.56 8.76
N GLY A 193 5.51 6.39 8.30
CA GLY A 193 6.46 5.43 8.85
C GLY A 193 6.78 4.24 7.95
N ASP A 194 6.15 4.12 6.78
CA ASP A 194 6.37 2.97 5.90
C ASP A 194 7.82 2.94 5.36
N PRO A 195 8.59 1.87 5.63
CA PRO A 195 10.00 1.82 5.25
C PRO A 195 10.22 1.62 3.74
N ASP A 196 9.31 0.95 3.04
CA ASP A 196 9.38 0.76 1.59
C ASP A 196 9.18 2.10 0.87
N ALA A 197 8.17 2.87 1.28
CA ALA A 197 7.94 4.23 0.82
C ALA A 197 9.11 5.18 1.15
N GLN A 198 9.76 5.02 2.31
CA GLN A 198 10.97 5.78 2.65
C GLN A 198 12.11 5.48 1.69
N ASN A 199 12.33 4.20 1.34
CA ASN A 199 13.32 3.80 0.35
C ASN A 199 12.98 4.35 -1.03
N ASP A 200 11.72 4.24 -1.45
CA ASP A 200 11.29 4.69 -2.78
C ASP A 200 11.32 6.21 -2.94
N LEU A 201 10.94 6.95 -1.89
CA LEU A 201 11.07 8.39 -1.86
C LEU A 201 12.54 8.81 -1.85
N GLY A 202 13.39 8.11 -1.09
CA GLY A 202 14.83 8.29 -1.11
C GLY A 202 15.40 8.12 -2.52
N HIS A 203 14.94 7.10 -3.24
CA HIS A 203 15.32 6.85 -4.63
C HIS A 203 14.84 7.94 -5.59
N CYS A 204 13.61 8.42 -5.43
CA CYS A 204 13.08 9.53 -6.21
C CYS A 204 13.93 10.80 -6.03
N TYR A 205 14.34 11.15 -4.81
CA TYR A 205 15.26 12.27 -4.57
C TYR A 205 16.69 12.01 -5.08
N TYR A 206 17.17 10.76 -5.04
CA TYR A 206 18.50 10.40 -5.54
C TYR A 206 18.62 10.55 -7.06
N GLN A 207 17.58 10.12 -7.79
CA GLN A 207 17.54 10.16 -9.26
C GLN A 207 16.92 11.46 -9.81
N GLY A 208 16.12 12.17 -9.02
CA GLY A 208 15.30 13.28 -9.49
C GLY A 208 14.08 12.82 -10.29
N GLN A 209 13.45 11.70 -9.91
CA GLN A 209 12.25 11.17 -10.58
C GLN A 209 10.99 11.73 -9.92
N GLY A 210 10.21 12.53 -10.66
CA GLY A 210 8.99 13.16 -10.15
C GLY A 210 9.23 14.29 -9.13
N VAL A 211 10.50 14.54 -8.77
CA VAL A 211 10.95 15.61 -7.88
C VAL A 211 12.34 16.08 -8.29
N LYS A 212 12.72 17.28 -7.85
CA LYS A 212 14.10 17.76 -8.01
C LYS A 212 15.05 16.85 -7.23
N LYS A 213 16.16 16.49 -7.87
CA LYS A 213 17.25 15.73 -7.24
C LYS A 213 17.78 16.44 -5.99
N ASP A 214 17.82 15.72 -4.87
CA ASP A 214 18.31 16.21 -3.59
C ASP A 214 18.95 15.05 -2.79
N LEU A 215 20.28 15.03 -2.74
CA LEU A 215 21.01 13.96 -2.06
C LEU A 215 20.89 14.03 -0.53
N GLY A 216 20.63 15.21 0.04
CA GLY A 216 20.40 15.36 1.48
C GLY A 216 19.07 14.75 1.89
N LEU A 217 18.00 15.04 1.13
CA LEU A 217 16.70 14.41 1.35
C LEU A 217 16.72 12.90 1.05
N ALA A 218 17.41 12.47 0.00
CA ALA A 218 17.61 11.05 -0.27
C ALA A 218 18.28 10.34 0.92
N ALA A 219 19.41 10.87 1.40
CA ALA A 219 20.10 10.33 2.58
C ALA A 219 19.24 10.36 3.84
N LYS A 220 18.39 11.39 4.03
CA LYS A 220 17.46 11.47 5.15
C LYS A 220 16.45 10.31 5.13
N TYR A 221 15.80 10.06 4.01
CA TYR A 221 14.78 9.02 3.92
C TYR A 221 15.37 7.60 3.92
N TYR A 222 16.51 7.38 3.25
CA TYR A 222 17.22 6.09 3.37
C TYR A 222 17.66 5.79 4.81
N ARG A 223 18.12 6.79 5.56
CA ARG A 223 18.44 6.60 6.99
C ARG A 223 17.21 6.32 7.85
N LYS A 224 16.02 6.80 7.47
CA LYS A 224 14.78 6.42 8.15
C LYS A 224 14.47 4.93 7.93
N ALA A 225 14.56 4.45 6.69
CA ALA A 225 14.31 3.05 6.37
C ALA A 225 15.34 2.11 7.03
N ASP A 226 16.62 2.49 7.02
CA ASP A 226 17.72 1.73 7.63
C ASP A 226 17.53 1.55 9.15
N LYS A 227 17.07 2.60 9.85
CA LYS A 227 16.73 2.51 11.29
C LYS A 227 15.61 1.52 11.60
N GLN A 228 14.79 1.18 10.61
CA GLN A 228 13.72 0.18 10.72
C GLN A 228 14.16 -1.21 10.23
N GLY A 229 15.45 -1.40 9.94
CA GLY A 229 16.01 -2.66 9.43
C GLY A 229 15.84 -2.87 7.93
N GLN A 230 15.27 -1.89 7.21
CA GLN A 230 15.02 -1.96 5.76
C GLN A 230 16.04 -1.13 4.97
N GLY A 231 17.30 -1.16 5.40
CA GLY A 231 18.40 -0.46 4.74
C GLY A 231 18.77 -1.13 3.42
N ILE A 232 18.98 -0.33 2.36
CA ILE A 232 19.46 -0.84 1.07
C ILE A 232 20.98 -1.07 1.14
N MET A 233 21.42 -2.28 0.81
CA MET A 233 22.84 -2.64 0.73
C MET A 233 23.60 -1.70 -0.23
N GLY A 234 24.79 -1.22 0.17
CA GLY A 234 25.62 -0.33 -0.65
C GLY A 234 25.39 1.17 -0.45
N ASN A 235 24.43 1.58 0.38
CA ASN A 235 24.14 2.99 0.66
C ASN A 235 25.04 3.65 1.73
N SER A 236 26.32 3.27 1.85
CA SER A 236 27.23 3.84 2.87
C SER A 236 27.42 5.36 2.76
N TRP A 237 27.16 5.93 1.58
CA TRP A 237 27.25 7.37 1.34
C TRP A 237 26.24 8.20 2.14
N ILE A 238 25.12 7.62 2.59
CA ILE A 238 24.06 8.33 3.34
C ILE A 238 24.53 8.84 4.70
N TRP A 239 25.63 8.29 5.21
CA TRP A 239 26.24 8.64 6.51
C TRP A 239 27.39 9.65 6.39
N LYS A 240 27.71 10.14 5.18
CA LYS A 240 28.73 11.17 5.01
C LYS A 240 28.21 12.50 5.53
N THR A 241 29.02 13.18 6.35
CA THR A 241 28.66 14.43 7.04
C THR A 241 28.14 15.54 6.12
N LYS A 242 28.59 15.60 4.87
CA LYS A 242 28.08 16.55 3.86
C LYS A 242 26.59 16.39 3.52
N TYR A 243 25.96 15.29 3.92
CA TYR A 243 24.53 15.02 3.73
C TYR A 243 23.76 15.04 5.05
N ASP A 244 24.38 15.42 6.16
CA ASP A 244 23.66 15.62 7.41
C ASP A 244 22.74 16.84 7.32
N PRO A 245 21.61 16.83 8.05
CA PRO A 245 20.77 18.02 8.18
C PRO A 245 21.62 19.19 8.70
N LYS A 246 21.54 20.34 8.02
CA LYS A 246 22.16 21.58 8.48
C LYS A 246 21.40 22.18 9.65
#